data_AF-A0A495F9K0-F1
#
_entry.id   AF-A0A495F9K0-F1
#
_cell.length_a   1.000
_cell.length_b   1.000
_cell.length_c   1.000
_cell.angle_alpha   90.00
_cell.angle_beta   90.00
_cell.angle_gamma   90.00
#
_symmetry.space_group_name_H-M   'P 1'
#
loop_
_entity.id
_entity.type
_entity.pdbx_description
1 polymer ?
#
loop_
_entity_poly.entity_id
_entity_poly.type
_entity_poly.pdbx_seq_one_letter_code
_entity_poly.pdbx_strand_id
1 'polypeptide(L)'
;MLDSNRVLLAVVGLFASPLLVAAEEGNSLSGDTLWVAERSPYKFAAFDCARQVATPSRIVVRGVVELHHPDDKSDSRVAPEITVRCDQVFFEPGSKLLTRAGLRIRAEQTLGGAIVIESNRGAKGADASEGSVMAYGPAENGGPGSSGANGEDARVDLAGIRPSSAGQPGGRGNDGTPGRIGVAGSNGVGGSDGSAISLLAVSFAPGTTIHLMSRGGDGGKGAPGGQGQPGGNGGDGGPGGRGGRANEVLVGSPGGHGGDGGAGGSGGKGGDGGSGGQGGNLTVLLLVKDPTTAGAPPAEVEFHNEGGRGGDPGLGGSPGPGGRGGRAGVGGSGGQQGYAWAGTINLGAGASGQSGAAGQSGQAGALGLYGRDGAAGRRGTSKLAMILER
;
A
#
# COMPACT_ATOMS: atom_id res chain seq x y z
N MET A 1 -31.03 -53.35 64.79
CA MET A 1 -31.59 -53.42 63.42
C MET A 1 -31.61 -52.00 62.88
N LEU A 2 -30.91 -51.77 61.75
CA LEU A 2 -31.30 -50.94 60.60
C LEU A 2 -32.10 -49.65 60.89
N ASP A 3 -31.83 -48.46 60.36
CA ASP A 3 -30.88 -47.99 59.35
C ASP A 3 -31.12 -46.45 59.26
N SER A 4 -30.12 -45.74 58.73
CA SER A 4 -30.27 -44.57 57.85
C SER A 4 -30.64 -43.17 58.38
N ASN A 5 -29.61 -42.32 58.27
CA ASN A 5 -29.59 -41.03 57.56
C ASN A 5 -30.33 -39.81 58.16
N ARG A 6 -29.54 -38.86 58.67
CA ARG A 6 -29.34 -37.56 57.98
C ARG A 6 -28.06 -36.86 58.42
N VAL A 7 -27.19 -36.66 57.44
CA VAL A 7 -25.95 -35.88 57.46
C VAL A 7 -26.31 -34.40 57.54
N LEU A 8 -25.80 -33.70 58.54
CA LEU A 8 -25.70 -32.23 58.56
C LEU A 8 -24.21 -31.90 58.63
N LEU A 9 -23.63 -31.54 57.48
CA LEU A 9 -22.23 -31.13 57.35
C LEU A 9 -22.12 -29.67 57.80
N ALA A 10 -21.60 -29.44 59.01
CA ALA A 10 -21.24 -28.11 59.47
C ALA A 10 -19.85 -27.75 58.94
N VAL A 11 -19.80 -26.80 58.00
CA VAL A 11 -18.57 -26.19 57.50
C VAL A 11 -18.04 -25.24 58.57
N VAL A 12 -17.05 -25.69 59.34
CA VAL A 12 -16.24 -24.83 60.21
C VAL A 12 -15.04 -24.38 59.38
N GLY A 13 -15.04 -23.09 59.02
CA GLY A 13 -13.91 -22.44 58.35
C GLY A 13 -12.71 -22.34 59.30
N LEU A 14 -11.72 -23.20 59.12
CA LEU A 14 -10.37 -22.94 59.59
C LEU A 14 -9.68 -22.00 58.60
N PHE A 15 -9.35 -20.80 59.09
CA PHE A 15 -8.39 -19.90 58.47
C PHE A 15 -7.02 -20.59 58.42
N ALA A 16 -6.66 -21.13 57.26
CA ALA A 16 -5.27 -21.42 56.93
C ALA A 16 -4.64 -20.13 56.41
N SER A 17 -3.83 -19.49 57.25
CA SER A 17 -2.90 -18.45 56.83
C SER A 17 -2.04 -18.97 55.68
N PRO A 18 -1.93 -18.26 54.54
CA PRO A 18 -0.85 -18.54 53.61
C PRO A 18 0.46 -18.18 54.33
N LEU A 19 1.29 -19.20 54.54
CA LEU A 19 2.72 -19.00 54.79
C LEU A 19 3.23 -18.05 53.69
N LEU A 20 3.50 -16.82 54.09
CA LEU A 20 4.36 -15.90 53.36
C LEU A 20 5.70 -16.61 53.24
N VAL A 21 5.95 -17.25 52.10
CA VAL A 21 7.31 -17.51 51.66
C VAL A 21 7.88 -16.13 51.37
N ALA A 22 8.55 -15.56 52.37
CA ALA A 22 9.51 -14.49 52.14
C ALA A 22 10.46 -15.00 51.07
N ALA A 23 10.34 -14.47 49.85
CA ALA A 23 11.36 -14.62 48.86
C ALA A 23 12.63 -14.05 49.50
N GLU A 24 13.59 -14.92 49.78
CA GLU A 24 14.93 -14.50 50.15
C GLU A 24 15.40 -13.54 49.05
N GLU A 25 15.47 -12.25 49.37
CA GLU A 25 16.32 -11.30 48.67
C GLU A 25 17.74 -11.81 48.86
N GLY A 26 18.13 -12.74 47.99
CA GLY A 26 19.48 -13.26 47.93
C GLY A 26 20.43 -12.08 47.86
N ASN A 27 21.27 -11.96 48.88
CA ASN A 27 22.33 -10.98 49.01
C ASN A 27 23.01 -10.74 47.66
N SER A 28 22.58 -9.68 46.97
CA SER A 28 23.30 -9.09 45.87
C SER A 28 24.66 -8.70 46.42
N LEU A 29 25.72 -9.38 45.99
CA LEU A 29 27.09 -8.91 46.17
C LEU A 29 27.09 -7.41 45.81
N SER A 30 27.58 -6.57 46.72
CA SER A 30 27.25 -5.15 46.87
C SER A 30 27.79 -4.20 45.77
N GLY A 31 27.91 -4.66 44.52
CA GLY A 31 28.41 -3.89 43.38
C GLY A 31 27.77 -4.21 42.02
N ASP A 32 26.90 -5.23 41.94
CA ASP A 32 26.31 -5.65 40.66
C ASP A 32 24.98 -4.93 40.40
N THR A 33 24.88 -4.28 39.24
CA THR A 33 23.59 -3.83 38.68
C THR A 33 22.96 -5.00 37.92
N LEU A 34 21.83 -5.47 38.41
CA LEU A 34 21.09 -6.56 37.79
C LEU A 34 20.02 -6.01 36.83
N TRP A 35 20.12 -6.38 35.55
CA TRP A 35 19.09 -6.15 34.54
C TRP A 35 18.29 -7.43 34.32
N VAL A 36 17.01 -7.40 34.69
CA VAL A 36 16.12 -8.57 34.70
C VAL A 36 14.82 -8.28 33.97
N ALA A 37 14.21 -9.34 33.43
CA ALA A 37 12.97 -9.26 32.67
C ALA A 37 11.81 -8.60 33.45
N GLU A 38 11.71 -8.84 34.77
CA GLU A 38 10.64 -8.32 35.62
C GLU A 38 10.66 -6.79 35.77
N ARG A 39 11.80 -6.15 35.46
CA ARG A 39 11.98 -4.70 35.51
C ARG A 39 12.05 -4.06 34.11
N SER A 40 11.88 -4.87 33.07
CA SER A 40 11.83 -4.41 31.69
C SER A 40 10.47 -3.77 31.37
N PRO A 41 10.39 -2.74 30.50
CA PRO A 41 11.47 -2.09 29.75
C PRO A 41 12.25 -1.04 30.56
N TYR A 42 13.55 -0.96 30.31
CA TYR A 42 14.40 0.10 30.86
C TYR A 42 14.43 1.30 29.93
N LYS A 43 14.24 2.51 30.47
CA LYS A 43 14.15 3.75 29.68
C LYS A 43 15.26 4.73 30.03
N PHE A 44 16.20 4.93 29.10
CA PHE A 44 17.29 5.92 29.24
C PHE A 44 17.99 6.16 27.90
N ALA A 45 18.61 7.34 27.76
CA ALA A 45 19.50 7.64 26.62
C ALA A 45 20.94 7.17 26.89
N ALA A 46 21.39 7.26 28.15
CA ALA A 46 22.70 6.82 28.57
C ALA A 46 22.64 6.16 29.95
N PHE A 47 23.42 5.09 30.14
CA PHE A 47 23.59 4.41 31.40
C PHE A 47 25.08 4.28 31.71
N ASP A 48 25.51 4.88 32.82
CA ASP A 48 26.90 4.88 33.28
C ASP A 48 26.96 4.20 34.65
N CYS A 49 27.51 2.99 34.70
CA CYS A 49 27.56 2.21 35.93
C CYS A 49 28.38 2.88 37.04
N ALA A 50 29.43 3.65 36.68
CA ALA A 50 30.27 4.33 37.66
C ALA A 50 29.51 5.42 38.45
N ARG A 51 28.37 5.89 37.92
CA ARG A 51 27.49 6.84 38.61
C ARG A 51 26.46 6.16 39.51
N GLN A 52 26.25 4.85 39.37
CA GLN A 52 25.14 4.12 40.00
C GLN A 52 25.60 3.22 41.15
N VAL A 53 26.81 2.67 41.07
CA VAL A 53 27.31 1.67 42.03
C VAL A 53 28.75 1.96 42.43
N ALA A 54 29.15 1.45 43.59
CA ALA A 54 30.56 1.45 44.00
C ALA A 54 31.39 0.59 43.03
N THR A 55 32.62 1.03 42.75
CA THR A 55 33.56 0.34 41.86
C THR A 55 34.03 -1.00 42.44
N PRO A 56 34.20 -2.07 41.64
CA PRO A 56 34.01 -2.13 40.18
C PRO A 56 32.55 -2.19 39.76
N SER A 57 32.24 -1.52 38.66
CA SER A 57 30.87 -1.31 38.20
C SER A 57 30.46 -2.38 37.17
N ARG A 58 29.62 -3.33 37.59
CA ARG A 58 29.24 -4.51 36.79
C ARG A 58 27.75 -4.52 36.45
N ILE A 59 27.40 -4.84 35.20
CA ILE A 59 26.05 -5.24 34.81
C ILE A 59 25.97 -6.75 34.62
N VAL A 60 24.88 -7.34 35.11
CA VAL A 60 24.48 -8.70 34.76
C VAL A 60 23.11 -8.65 34.09
N VAL A 61 23.02 -9.14 32.86
CA VAL A 61 21.76 -9.28 32.12
C VAL A 61 21.24 -10.70 32.34
N ARG A 62 20.01 -10.81 32.84
CA ARG A 62 19.30 -12.07 33.12
C ARG A 62 17.93 -12.07 32.43
N GLY A 63 17.71 -13.06 31.57
CA GLY A 63 16.45 -13.21 30.82
C GLY A 63 16.35 -12.22 29.65
N VAL A 64 15.13 -11.94 29.20
CA VAL A 64 14.86 -11.02 28.09
C VAL A 64 14.63 -9.61 28.62
N VAL A 65 15.51 -8.68 28.25
CA VAL A 65 15.47 -7.30 28.72
C VAL A 65 15.37 -6.34 27.53
N GLU A 66 14.33 -5.51 27.54
CA GLU A 66 14.10 -4.44 26.57
C GLU A 66 14.70 -3.11 27.04
N LEU A 67 15.38 -2.41 26.13
CA LEU A 67 15.96 -1.08 26.31
C LEU A 67 15.29 -0.07 25.37
N HIS A 68 14.83 1.04 25.94
CA HIS A 68 14.08 2.09 25.24
C HIS A 68 14.77 3.44 25.39
N HIS A 69 15.02 4.11 24.27
CA HIS A 69 15.49 5.49 24.27
C HIS A 69 14.28 6.43 24.45
N PRO A 70 14.33 7.45 25.32
CA PRO A 70 13.20 8.34 25.58
C PRO A 70 12.74 9.10 24.33
N ASP A 71 13.66 9.42 23.42
CA ASP A 71 13.36 10.11 22.16
C ASP A 71 13.04 9.19 20.98
N ASP A 72 12.93 7.86 21.18
CA ASP A 72 12.59 6.97 20.08
C ASP A 72 11.10 7.09 19.71
N LYS A 73 10.84 7.75 18.58
CA LYS A 73 9.51 7.90 18.01
C LYS A 73 9.26 6.82 16.98
N SER A 74 8.03 6.29 16.95
CA SER A 74 7.65 5.19 16.07
C SER A 74 7.76 5.49 14.57
N ASP A 75 7.73 6.77 14.20
CA ASP A 75 7.78 7.29 12.84
C ASP A 75 9.18 7.78 12.40
N SER A 76 10.15 7.83 13.32
CA SER A 76 11.49 8.28 13.00
C SER A 76 12.25 7.23 12.19
N ARG A 77 12.76 7.62 11.01
CA ARG A 77 13.67 6.78 10.22
C ARG A 77 15.04 6.61 10.89
N VAL A 78 15.49 7.61 11.64
CA VAL A 78 16.80 7.59 12.31
C VAL A 78 16.64 7.11 13.74
N ALA A 79 17.38 6.07 14.10
CA ALA A 79 17.41 5.57 15.46
C ALA A 79 18.22 6.49 16.37
N PRO A 80 17.65 6.99 17.49
CA PRO A 80 18.48 7.54 18.54
C PRO A 80 19.37 6.42 19.11
N GLU A 81 20.47 6.77 19.76
CA GLU A 81 21.45 5.80 20.29
C GLU A 81 21.38 5.73 21.81
N ILE A 82 21.25 4.52 22.35
CA ILE A 82 21.44 4.22 23.77
C ILE A 82 22.93 3.91 23.99
N THR A 83 23.56 4.61 24.92
CA THR A 83 24.94 4.33 25.34
C THR A 83 24.99 3.69 26.71
N VAL A 84 25.66 2.55 26.84
CA VAL A 84 25.90 1.84 28.10
C VAL A 84 27.40 1.79 28.35
N ARG A 85 27.85 2.29 29.50
CA ARG A 85 29.26 2.31 29.90
C ARG A 85 29.44 1.73 31.29
N CYS A 86 30.19 0.63 31.38
CA CYS A 86 30.46 -0.08 32.64
C CYS A 86 31.87 -0.68 32.62
N ASP A 87 32.41 -1.09 33.77
CA ASP A 87 33.67 -1.82 33.78
C ASP A 87 33.47 -3.22 33.20
N GLN A 88 32.40 -3.88 33.64
CA GLN A 88 32.07 -5.24 33.28
C GLN A 88 30.61 -5.40 32.85
N VAL A 89 30.35 -6.18 31.81
CA VAL A 89 28.99 -6.54 31.38
C VAL A 89 28.94 -8.03 31.09
N PHE A 90 28.03 -8.73 31.76
CA PHE A 90 27.85 -10.19 31.62
C PHE A 90 26.43 -10.56 31.25
N PHE A 91 26.29 -11.53 30.36
CA PHE A 91 25.02 -12.13 29.97
C PHE A 91 24.94 -13.54 30.54
N GLU A 92 23.91 -13.82 31.34
CA GLU A 92 23.65 -15.18 31.79
C GLU A 92 23.13 -16.06 30.63
N PRO A 93 23.31 -17.39 30.69
CA PRO A 93 22.80 -18.29 29.66
C PRO A 93 21.31 -18.07 29.37
N GLY A 94 20.95 -17.96 28.09
CA GLY A 94 19.56 -17.71 27.67
C GLY A 94 19.10 -16.25 27.76
N SER A 95 19.98 -15.32 28.17
CA SER A 95 19.64 -13.90 28.25
C SER A 95 19.72 -13.19 26.90
N LYS A 96 18.89 -12.16 26.72
CA LYS A 96 18.76 -11.41 25.47
C LYS A 96 18.46 -9.94 25.74
N LEU A 97 19.10 -9.05 24.99
CA LEU A 97 18.70 -7.64 24.94
C LEU A 97 17.87 -7.34 23.68
N LEU A 98 16.76 -6.65 23.85
CA LEU A 98 15.92 -6.11 22.78
C LEU A 98 16.01 -4.58 22.77
N THR A 99 16.12 -3.97 21.59
CA THR A 99 16.10 -2.50 21.47
C THR A 99 15.54 -2.05 20.13
N ARG A 100 14.85 -0.90 20.12
CA ARG A 100 14.52 -0.18 18.87
C ARG A 100 15.54 0.89 18.52
N ALA A 101 16.26 1.36 19.52
CA ALA A 101 17.30 2.36 19.39
C ALA A 101 18.60 1.73 18.86
N GLY A 102 19.50 2.55 18.35
CA GLY A 102 20.90 2.17 18.23
C GLY A 102 21.43 1.83 19.62
N LEU A 103 22.35 0.88 19.72
CA LEU A 103 22.90 0.45 21.01
C LEU A 103 24.41 0.44 20.95
N ARG A 104 25.03 1.13 21.88
CA ARG A 104 26.47 1.13 22.08
C ARG A 104 26.78 0.68 23.50
N ILE A 105 27.40 -0.50 23.63
CA ILE A 105 27.89 -1.00 24.91
C ILE A 105 29.41 -0.87 24.93
N ARG A 106 29.95 -0.17 25.92
CA ARG A 106 31.39 -0.04 26.21
C ARG A 106 31.70 -0.66 27.57
N ALA A 107 32.42 -1.78 27.55
CA ALA A 107 33.02 -2.40 28.73
C ALA A 107 34.48 -1.96 28.87
N GLU A 108 34.80 -1.22 29.94
CA GLU A 108 36.16 -0.71 30.17
C GLU A 108 37.16 -1.80 30.59
N GLN A 109 36.66 -2.97 31.00
CA GLN A 109 37.47 -4.14 31.35
C GLN A 109 37.03 -5.39 30.59
N THR A 110 35.82 -5.92 30.86
CA THR A 110 35.43 -7.24 30.38
C THR A 110 33.97 -7.33 29.94
N LEU A 111 33.73 -7.88 28.76
CA LEU A 111 32.41 -8.27 28.27
C LEU A 111 32.33 -9.80 28.23
N GLY A 112 31.28 -10.41 28.76
CA GLY A 112 31.25 -11.88 28.91
C GLY A 112 29.88 -12.54 28.78
N GLY A 113 29.90 -13.85 28.54
CA GLY A 113 28.71 -14.70 28.50
C GLY A 113 28.18 -14.99 27.09
N ALA A 114 26.94 -15.46 27.00
CA ALA A 114 26.25 -15.68 25.72
C ALA A 114 25.48 -14.42 25.34
N ILE A 115 26.11 -13.55 24.55
CA ILE A 115 25.59 -12.22 24.24
C ILE A 115 24.64 -12.32 23.06
N VAL A 116 23.35 -12.09 23.30
CA VAL A 116 22.33 -12.01 22.25
C VAL A 116 21.68 -10.63 22.29
N ILE A 117 21.77 -9.89 21.19
CA ILE A 117 21.17 -8.56 21.07
C ILE A 117 20.40 -8.47 19.76
N GLU A 118 19.12 -8.10 19.85
CA GLU A 118 18.25 -7.94 18.69
C GLU A 118 17.67 -6.52 18.63
N SER A 119 17.82 -5.91 17.46
CA SER A 119 17.07 -4.73 17.07
C SER A 119 15.73 -5.13 16.50
N ASN A 120 14.64 -4.69 17.14
CA ASN A 120 13.27 -4.86 16.62
C ASN A 120 12.77 -3.60 15.89
N ARG A 121 13.68 -2.72 15.45
CA ARG A 121 13.34 -1.50 14.72
C ARG A 121 12.81 -1.76 13.31
N GLY A 122 13.29 -2.83 12.66
CA GLY A 122 12.96 -3.22 11.28
C GLY A 122 11.50 -3.64 11.08
N ALA A 123 10.56 -2.70 11.24
CA ALA A 123 9.14 -2.94 11.07
C ALA A 123 8.75 -2.93 9.58
N LYS A 124 7.88 -3.88 9.21
CA LYS A 124 7.26 -3.92 7.89
C LYS A 124 6.49 -2.63 7.63
N GLY A 125 6.68 -2.04 6.45
CA GLY A 125 5.89 -0.92 5.95
C GLY A 125 4.43 -1.32 5.72
N ALA A 126 3.51 -0.43 6.06
CA ALA A 126 2.08 -0.66 5.83
C ALA A 126 1.79 -0.86 4.34
N ASP A 127 0.99 -1.87 4.03
CA ASP A 127 0.43 -2.04 2.70
C ASP A 127 -0.46 -0.84 2.38
N ALA A 128 -0.50 -0.45 1.12
CA ALA A 128 -1.37 0.62 0.65
C ALA A 128 -2.83 0.25 0.89
N SER A 129 -3.62 1.20 1.39
CA SER A 129 -5.08 1.02 1.42
C SER A 129 -5.60 0.84 0.00
N GLU A 130 -6.43 -0.15 -0.23
CA GLU A 130 -7.22 -0.19 -1.46
C GLU A 130 -8.09 1.07 -1.45
N GLY A 131 -7.71 2.07 -2.25
CA GLY A 131 -8.51 3.28 -2.40
C GLY A 131 -9.92 2.87 -2.80
N SER A 132 -10.93 3.63 -2.36
CA SER A 132 -12.31 3.37 -2.80
C SER A 132 -12.31 3.34 -4.33
N VAL A 133 -12.49 2.15 -4.91
CA VAL A 133 -12.62 1.98 -6.34
C VAL A 133 -13.92 2.67 -6.70
N MET A 134 -13.83 3.95 -7.06
CA MET A 134 -14.99 4.74 -7.46
C MET A 134 -15.54 4.07 -8.71
N ALA A 135 -16.65 3.36 -8.55
CA ALA A 135 -17.38 2.79 -9.67
C ALA A 135 -17.98 3.96 -10.45
N TYR A 136 -17.31 4.38 -11.51
CA TYR A 136 -17.87 5.38 -12.40
C TYR A 136 -19.06 4.76 -13.14
N GLY A 137 -20.22 5.41 -13.05
CA GLY A 137 -21.31 5.16 -13.99
C GLY A 137 -20.87 5.47 -15.43
N PRO A 138 -21.61 5.00 -16.45
CA PRO A 138 -21.28 5.31 -17.85
C PRO A 138 -21.22 6.82 -18.08
N ALA A 139 -20.34 7.25 -18.99
CA ALA A 139 -20.26 8.64 -19.39
C ALA A 139 -21.56 9.07 -20.13
N GLU A 140 -21.78 10.37 -20.24
CA GLU A 140 -23.00 10.93 -20.81
C GLU A 140 -23.20 10.50 -22.27
N ASN A 141 -24.41 10.05 -22.60
CA ASN A 141 -24.79 9.69 -23.96
C ASN A 141 -24.98 10.94 -24.83
N GLY A 142 -24.75 10.78 -26.14
CA GLY A 142 -25.12 11.79 -27.13
C GLY A 142 -26.64 11.94 -27.24
N GLY A 143 -27.10 13.18 -27.38
CA GLY A 143 -28.50 13.48 -27.69
C GLY A 143 -28.91 13.04 -29.11
N PRO A 144 -30.19 12.73 -29.35
CA PRO A 144 -30.68 12.32 -30.67
C PRO A 144 -30.65 13.48 -31.68
N GLY A 145 -30.56 13.16 -32.96
CA GLY A 145 -30.65 14.12 -34.06
C GLY A 145 -32.06 14.68 -34.23
N SER A 146 -32.16 15.91 -34.72
CA SER A 146 -33.46 16.55 -34.99
C SER A 146 -34.19 15.87 -36.16
N SER A 147 -35.52 15.85 -36.13
CA SER A 147 -36.28 15.37 -37.29
C SER A 147 -36.21 16.38 -38.43
N GLY A 148 -36.15 15.89 -39.67
CA GLY A 148 -36.27 16.72 -40.86
C GLY A 148 -37.69 17.27 -41.01
N ALA A 149 -37.81 18.54 -41.43
CA ALA A 149 -39.10 19.15 -41.72
C ALA A 149 -39.76 18.47 -42.93
N ASN A 150 -41.09 18.32 -42.91
CA ASN A 150 -41.81 17.80 -44.08
C ASN A 150 -41.80 18.84 -45.21
N GLY A 151 -41.84 18.34 -46.45
CA GLY A 151 -42.05 19.16 -47.64
C GLY A 151 -43.47 19.70 -47.68
N GLU A 152 -43.64 20.84 -48.34
CA GLU A 152 -44.94 21.46 -48.54
C GLU A 152 -45.71 20.73 -49.64
N ASP A 153 -46.99 20.46 -49.41
CA ASP A 153 -47.89 19.89 -50.42
C ASP A 153 -48.09 20.88 -51.58
N ALA A 154 -48.24 20.34 -52.79
CA ALA A 154 -48.62 21.11 -53.96
C ALA A 154 -50.01 21.71 -53.74
N ARG A 155 -50.19 22.98 -54.10
CA ARG A 155 -51.48 23.67 -53.99
C ARG A 155 -51.75 24.49 -55.23
N VAL A 156 -53.00 24.50 -55.64
CA VAL A 156 -53.50 25.44 -56.65
C VAL A 156 -54.25 26.53 -55.89
N ASP A 157 -53.69 27.74 -55.90
CA ASP A 157 -54.33 28.92 -55.32
C ASP A 157 -54.54 30.01 -56.38
N LEU A 158 -55.17 31.14 -56.02
CA LEU A 158 -55.41 32.26 -56.95
C LEU A 158 -54.11 32.89 -57.50
N ALA A 159 -52.95 32.63 -56.88
CA ALA A 159 -51.65 33.12 -57.33
C ALA A 159 -50.93 32.14 -58.27
N GLY A 160 -51.47 30.95 -58.52
CA GLY A 160 -50.96 29.98 -59.49
C GLY A 160 -50.79 28.56 -58.92
N ILE A 161 -50.11 27.71 -59.70
CA ILE A 161 -49.74 26.35 -59.27
C ILE A 161 -48.46 26.44 -58.45
N ARG A 162 -48.53 26.12 -57.15
CA ARG A 162 -47.35 25.91 -56.31
C ARG A 162 -46.97 24.43 -56.34
N PRO A 163 -45.76 24.08 -56.83
CA PRO A 163 -45.29 22.70 -56.76
C PRO A 163 -45.03 22.33 -55.31
N SER A 164 -45.16 21.04 -55.01
CA SER A 164 -44.73 20.48 -53.73
C SER A 164 -43.21 20.53 -53.59
N SER A 165 -42.70 20.54 -52.36
CA SER A 165 -41.27 20.45 -52.07
C SER A 165 -40.89 19.10 -51.45
N ALA A 166 -39.63 18.71 -51.58
CA ALA A 166 -39.10 17.57 -50.84
C ALA A 166 -39.06 17.87 -49.34
N GLY A 167 -39.06 16.82 -48.51
CA GLY A 167 -38.76 16.99 -47.09
C GLY A 167 -37.35 17.52 -46.85
N GLN A 168 -37.02 17.90 -45.63
CA GLN A 168 -35.65 18.18 -45.23
C GLN A 168 -34.99 16.91 -44.67
N PRO A 169 -33.67 16.76 -44.79
CA PRO A 169 -32.97 15.66 -44.14
C PRO A 169 -33.13 15.67 -42.62
N GLY A 170 -33.03 14.51 -41.99
CA GLY A 170 -32.89 14.43 -40.54
C GLY A 170 -31.54 14.95 -40.06
N GLY A 171 -31.49 15.49 -38.84
CA GLY A 171 -30.27 15.90 -38.18
C GLY A 171 -29.43 14.72 -37.69
N ARG A 172 -28.11 14.91 -37.60
CA ARG A 172 -27.20 13.91 -37.04
C ARG A 172 -27.39 13.79 -35.53
N GLY A 173 -27.32 12.58 -34.97
CA GLY A 173 -27.22 12.38 -33.53
C GLY A 173 -25.86 12.84 -32.97
N ASN A 174 -25.83 13.33 -31.73
CA ASN A 174 -24.58 13.75 -31.09
C ASN A 174 -23.74 12.54 -30.71
N ASP A 175 -22.42 12.70 -30.66
CA ASP A 175 -21.54 11.63 -30.22
C ASP A 175 -21.64 11.44 -28.69
N GLY A 176 -21.36 10.23 -28.21
CA GLY A 176 -21.26 9.93 -26.79
C GLY A 176 -19.98 10.49 -26.19
N THR A 177 -20.01 10.87 -24.91
CA THR A 177 -18.82 11.43 -24.24
C THR A 177 -17.80 10.33 -23.91
N PRO A 178 -16.48 10.60 -24.01
CA PRO A 178 -15.47 9.64 -23.58
C PRO A 178 -15.53 9.36 -22.07
N GLY A 179 -15.21 8.13 -21.68
CA GLY A 179 -15.04 7.76 -20.28
C GLY A 179 -13.76 8.35 -19.68
N ARG A 180 -13.81 8.66 -18.38
CA ARG A 180 -12.66 9.08 -17.56
C ARG A 180 -11.71 7.94 -17.21
N ILE A 181 -10.45 8.29 -17.00
CA ILE A 181 -9.40 7.37 -16.53
C ILE A 181 -9.70 6.95 -15.08
N GLY A 182 -9.43 5.69 -14.76
CA GLY A 182 -9.52 5.16 -13.41
C GLY A 182 -8.54 5.83 -12.44
N VAL A 183 -8.90 5.85 -11.16
CA VAL A 183 -8.05 6.45 -10.11
C VAL A 183 -6.76 5.63 -9.95
N ALA A 184 -5.61 6.27 -9.75
CA ALA A 184 -4.38 5.54 -9.47
C ALA A 184 -4.41 4.86 -8.09
N GLY A 185 -3.81 3.68 -7.98
CA GLY A 185 -3.60 3.02 -6.71
C GLY A 185 -2.58 3.78 -5.86
N SER A 186 -2.78 3.80 -4.54
CA SER A 186 -1.80 4.35 -3.61
C SER A 186 -0.57 3.46 -3.46
N ASN A 187 0.58 4.07 -3.17
CA ASN A 187 1.82 3.35 -2.98
C ASN A 187 1.89 2.68 -1.61
N GLY A 188 2.63 1.57 -1.52
CA GLY A 188 2.97 0.95 -0.26
C GLY A 188 3.96 1.79 0.54
N VAL A 189 3.91 1.69 1.87
CA VAL A 189 4.84 2.41 2.75
C VAL A 189 6.16 1.65 2.81
N GLY A 190 7.29 2.38 2.84
CA GLY A 190 8.60 1.75 3.01
C GLY A 190 8.75 1.06 4.37
N GLY A 191 9.53 -0.02 4.42
CA GLY A 191 9.95 -0.66 5.66
C GLY A 191 10.93 0.22 6.45
N SER A 192 11.01 -0.01 7.76
CA SER A 192 11.92 0.76 8.64
C SER A 192 13.33 0.17 8.61
N ASP A 193 14.33 1.04 8.71
CA ASP A 193 15.72 0.62 8.83
C ASP A 193 15.97 -0.07 10.18
N GLY A 194 16.89 -1.03 10.21
CA GLY A 194 17.43 -1.61 11.44
C GLY A 194 18.31 -0.60 12.19
N SER A 195 18.49 -0.79 13.50
CA SER A 195 19.35 0.09 14.30
C SER A 195 20.81 -0.37 14.36
N ALA A 196 21.75 0.56 14.54
CA ALA A 196 23.15 0.20 14.70
C ALA A 196 23.40 -0.45 16.07
N ILE A 197 24.20 -1.50 16.13
CA ILE A 197 24.63 -2.13 17.40
C ILE A 197 26.16 -2.18 17.42
N SER A 198 26.75 -1.65 18.48
CA SER A 198 28.20 -1.60 18.67
C SER A 198 28.58 -2.12 20.04
N LEU A 199 29.45 -3.14 20.06
CA LEU A 199 30.07 -3.68 21.26
C LEU A 199 31.55 -3.29 21.29
N LEU A 200 31.98 -2.68 22.38
CA LEU A 200 33.36 -2.29 22.60
C LEU A 200 33.82 -2.84 23.96
N ALA A 201 34.89 -3.62 23.98
CA ALA A 201 35.41 -4.19 25.22
C ALA A 201 36.93 -4.22 25.21
N VAL A 202 37.59 -4.01 26.36
CA VAL A 202 39.05 -4.21 26.47
C VAL A 202 39.43 -5.68 26.39
N SER A 203 38.60 -6.57 26.93
CA SER A 203 38.74 -8.02 26.85
C SER A 203 37.37 -8.68 26.81
N PHE A 204 37.26 -9.84 26.18
CA PHE A 204 36.10 -10.71 26.26
C PHE A 204 36.41 -11.88 27.19
N ALA A 205 35.44 -12.28 28.02
CA ALA A 205 35.63 -13.42 28.93
C ALA A 205 35.80 -14.73 28.14
N PRO A 206 36.52 -15.74 28.65
CA PRO A 206 36.66 -17.03 27.99
C PRO A 206 35.29 -17.65 27.65
N GLY A 207 35.15 -18.15 26.42
CA GLY A 207 33.91 -18.78 25.95
C GLY A 207 32.78 -17.80 25.58
N THR A 208 33.05 -16.49 25.51
CA THR A 208 32.05 -15.50 25.11
C THR A 208 31.63 -15.69 23.66
N THR A 209 30.32 -15.84 23.43
CA THR A 209 29.70 -15.89 22.11
C THR A 209 28.86 -14.64 21.88
N ILE A 210 28.81 -14.17 20.63
CA ILE A 210 28.11 -12.95 20.27
C ILE A 210 27.17 -13.22 19.10
N HIS A 211 25.89 -12.95 19.29
CA HIS A 211 24.86 -12.97 18.26
C HIS A 211 24.17 -11.61 18.19
N LEU A 212 24.41 -10.88 17.09
CA LEU A 212 23.82 -9.57 16.87
C LEU A 212 22.84 -9.62 15.70
N MET A 213 21.62 -9.14 15.93
CA MET A 213 20.57 -9.07 14.94
C MET A 213 20.08 -7.63 14.77
N SER A 214 20.09 -7.11 13.55
CA SER A 214 19.41 -5.86 13.20
C SER A 214 19.02 -5.85 11.72
N ARG A 215 17.86 -6.44 11.44
CA ARG A 215 17.31 -6.51 10.08
C ARG A 215 16.49 -5.26 9.75
N GLY A 216 16.49 -4.88 8.47
CA GLY A 216 15.52 -3.92 7.95
C GLY A 216 14.14 -4.55 7.77
N GLY A 217 13.08 -3.75 7.87
CA GLY A 217 11.72 -4.20 7.66
C GLY A 217 11.35 -4.27 6.18
N ASP A 218 10.44 -5.17 5.81
CA ASP A 218 9.95 -5.27 4.42
C ASP A 218 9.11 -4.05 4.02
N GLY A 219 9.09 -3.72 2.74
CA GLY A 219 8.18 -2.71 2.19
C GLY A 219 6.74 -3.20 2.09
N GLY A 220 5.80 -2.28 2.23
CA GLY A 220 4.37 -2.55 2.04
C GLY A 220 3.99 -2.71 0.57
N LYS A 221 2.96 -3.48 0.29
CA LYS A 221 2.41 -3.69 -1.06
C LYS A 221 1.71 -2.43 -1.59
N GLY A 222 1.82 -2.16 -2.89
CA GLY A 222 1.03 -1.10 -3.57
C GLY A 222 -0.43 -1.51 -3.82
N ALA A 223 -1.34 -0.53 -3.84
CA ALA A 223 -2.77 -0.77 -4.05
C ALA A 223 -3.11 -0.90 -5.54
N PRO A 224 -4.14 -1.67 -5.92
CA PRO A 224 -4.58 -1.74 -7.30
C PRO A 224 -5.08 -0.39 -7.82
N GLY A 225 -4.93 -0.16 -9.12
CA GLY A 225 -5.55 0.97 -9.82
C GLY A 225 -7.06 0.77 -10.00
N GLY A 226 -7.81 1.86 -10.02
CA GLY A 226 -9.26 1.87 -10.23
C GLY A 226 -9.65 1.58 -11.68
N GLN A 227 -10.88 1.12 -11.89
CA GLN A 227 -11.42 0.87 -13.22
C GLN A 227 -11.62 2.17 -14.01
N GLY A 228 -11.36 2.14 -15.32
CA GLY A 228 -11.75 3.21 -16.23
C GLY A 228 -13.27 3.31 -16.41
N GLN A 229 -13.78 4.53 -16.57
CA GLN A 229 -15.21 4.75 -16.77
C GLN A 229 -15.67 4.26 -18.15
N PRO A 230 -16.85 3.63 -18.27
CA PRO A 230 -17.43 3.32 -19.58
C PRO A 230 -17.69 4.59 -20.41
N GLY A 231 -17.44 4.54 -21.72
CA GLY A 231 -17.82 5.63 -22.63
C GLY A 231 -19.33 5.75 -22.79
N GLY A 232 -19.81 6.95 -23.11
CA GLY A 232 -21.22 7.22 -23.38
C GLY A 232 -21.62 6.71 -24.77
N ASN A 233 -22.88 6.30 -24.94
CA ASN A 233 -23.36 5.88 -26.26
C ASN A 233 -23.60 7.10 -27.16
N GLY A 234 -23.44 6.94 -28.47
CA GLY A 234 -23.84 7.94 -29.47
C GLY A 234 -25.35 8.07 -29.55
N GLY A 235 -25.83 9.27 -29.86
CA GLY A 235 -27.25 9.55 -30.07
C GLY A 235 -27.73 9.06 -31.43
N ASP A 236 -28.97 8.60 -31.51
CA ASP A 236 -29.55 8.14 -32.79
C ASP A 236 -29.74 9.31 -33.76
N GLY A 237 -29.63 9.04 -35.07
CA GLY A 237 -29.90 10.03 -36.12
C GLY A 237 -31.38 10.37 -36.19
N GLY A 238 -31.69 11.64 -36.48
CA GLY A 238 -33.06 12.08 -36.64
C GLY A 238 -33.69 11.55 -37.93
N PRO A 239 -35.00 11.28 -37.97
CA PRO A 239 -35.66 10.83 -39.18
C PRO A 239 -35.69 11.91 -40.26
N GLY A 240 -35.68 11.52 -41.53
CA GLY A 240 -35.85 12.42 -42.67
C GLY A 240 -37.30 12.91 -42.79
N GLY A 241 -37.47 14.14 -43.26
CA GLY A 241 -38.77 14.73 -43.53
C GLY A 241 -39.48 14.06 -44.71
N ARG A 242 -40.80 13.96 -44.61
CA ARG A 242 -41.62 13.41 -45.70
C ARG A 242 -41.65 14.38 -46.88
N GLY A 243 -41.63 13.88 -48.11
CA GLY A 243 -41.90 14.71 -49.29
C GLY A 243 -43.32 15.28 -49.27
N GLY A 244 -43.51 16.50 -49.78
CA GLY A 244 -44.82 17.09 -49.97
C GLY A 244 -45.64 16.31 -51.00
N ARG A 245 -46.96 16.27 -50.82
CA ARG A 245 -47.89 15.61 -51.74
C ARG A 245 -47.98 16.38 -53.05
N ALA A 246 -47.80 15.70 -54.17
CA ALA A 246 -47.63 16.30 -55.49
C ALA A 246 -48.56 15.67 -56.53
N ASN A 247 -48.83 16.38 -57.63
CA ASN A 247 -49.27 15.76 -58.89
C ASN A 247 -48.07 15.21 -59.71
N GLU A 248 -46.83 15.33 -59.20
CA GLU A 248 -45.57 15.00 -59.87
C GLU A 248 -44.64 14.07 -59.05
N VAL A 249 -43.60 13.54 -59.71
CA VAL A 249 -42.65 12.51 -59.24
C VAL A 249 -41.61 13.11 -58.28
N LEU A 250 -41.90 13.25 -56.99
CA LEU A 250 -40.93 13.73 -55.97
C LEU A 250 -40.56 12.67 -54.91
N VAL A 251 -39.27 12.65 -54.53
CA VAL A 251 -38.67 11.65 -53.63
C VAL A 251 -38.62 12.18 -52.18
N GLY A 252 -38.74 11.29 -51.20
CA GLY A 252 -38.56 11.64 -49.78
C GLY A 252 -37.10 11.98 -49.46
N SER A 253 -36.85 12.78 -48.42
CA SER A 253 -35.49 13.17 -48.05
C SER A 253 -34.79 12.14 -47.17
N PRO A 254 -33.45 12.02 -47.23
CA PRO A 254 -32.73 11.04 -46.45
C PRO A 254 -32.84 11.29 -44.94
N GLY A 255 -32.68 10.22 -44.16
CA GLY A 255 -32.61 10.30 -42.70
C GLY A 255 -31.27 10.86 -42.24
N GLY A 256 -31.22 11.38 -41.03
CA GLY A 256 -29.98 11.82 -40.40
C GLY A 256 -29.08 10.65 -39.99
N HIS A 257 -27.78 10.87 -39.89
CA HIS A 257 -26.83 9.87 -39.41
C HIS A 257 -26.89 9.73 -37.88
N GLY A 258 -26.63 8.54 -37.34
CA GLY A 258 -26.36 8.38 -35.90
C GLY A 258 -25.06 9.06 -35.50
N GLY A 259 -24.95 9.45 -34.23
CA GLY A 259 -23.70 9.88 -33.60
C GLY A 259 -22.85 8.69 -33.18
N ASP A 260 -21.54 8.87 -33.07
CA ASP A 260 -20.60 7.83 -32.69
C ASP A 260 -20.64 7.58 -31.17
N GLY A 261 -20.29 6.37 -30.74
CA GLY A 261 -20.10 6.06 -29.31
C GLY A 261 -18.82 6.69 -28.78
N GLY A 262 -18.87 7.20 -27.55
CA GLY A 262 -17.69 7.70 -26.84
C GLY A 262 -16.73 6.57 -26.49
N ALA A 263 -15.42 6.83 -26.55
CA ALA A 263 -14.42 5.85 -26.13
C ALA A 263 -14.51 5.55 -24.63
N GLY A 264 -14.17 4.34 -24.22
CA GLY A 264 -14.05 3.98 -22.81
C GLY A 264 -12.80 4.60 -22.18
N GLY A 265 -12.87 4.91 -20.89
CA GLY A 265 -11.74 5.43 -20.14
C GLY A 265 -10.71 4.35 -19.83
N SER A 266 -9.42 4.71 -19.79
CA SER A 266 -8.37 3.77 -19.40
C SER A 266 -8.43 3.42 -17.90
N GLY A 267 -7.95 2.24 -17.53
CA GLY A 267 -7.75 1.87 -16.13
C GLY A 267 -6.69 2.75 -15.46
N GLY A 268 -6.82 2.95 -14.14
CA GLY A 268 -5.84 3.67 -13.34
C GLY A 268 -4.54 2.88 -13.17
N LYS A 269 -3.40 3.56 -13.05
CA LYS A 269 -2.13 2.91 -12.74
C LYS A 269 -2.21 2.22 -11.37
N GLY A 270 -1.62 1.04 -11.22
CA GLY A 270 -1.39 0.43 -9.91
C GLY A 270 -0.37 1.22 -9.08
N GLY A 271 -0.53 1.21 -7.76
CA GLY A 271 0.40 1.84 -6.83
C GLY A 271 1.74 1.11 -6.78
N ASP A 272 2.81 1.84 -6.55
CA ASP A 272 4.14 1.25 -6.43
C ASP A 272 4.29 0.55 -5.06
N GLY A 273 5.09 -0.51 -4.98
CA GLY A 273 5.45 -1.13 -3.71
C GLY A 273 6.41 -0.24 -2.90
N GLY A 274 6.32 -0.31 -1.57
CA GLY A 274 7.22 0.39 -0.67
C GLY A 274 8.62 -0.21 -0.71
N SER A 275 9.67 0.59 -0.57
CA SER A 275 11.04 0.06 -0.45
C SER A 275 11.23 -0.70 0.86
N GLY A 276 12.06 -1.74 0.88
CA GLY A 276 12.51 -2.37 2.12
C GLY A 276 13.48 -1.46 2.89
N GLY A 277 13.50 -1.59 4.20
CA GLY A 277 14.42 -0.89 5.09
C GLY A 277 15.83 -1.50 5.05
N GLN A 278 16.84 -0.69 5.32
CA GLN A 278 18.23 -1.15 5.38
C GLN A 278 18.49 -1.95 6.64
N GLY A 279 19.42 -2.92 6.57
CA GLY A 279 19.92 -3.57 7.77
C GLY A 279 20.79 -2.64 8.62
N GLY A 280 20.85 -2.89 9.93
CA GLY A 280 21.64 -2.10 10.86
C GLY A 280 23.14 -2.38 10.75
N ASN A 281 23.96 -1.38 11.05
CA ASN A 281 25.41 -1.58 11.15
C ASN A 281 25.74 -2.31 12.45
N LEU A 282 26.44 -3.44 12.35
CA LEU A 282 26.81 -4.26 13.50
C LEU A 282 28.33 -4.25 13.67
N THR A 283 28.82 -3.88 14.84
CA THR A 283 30.26 -3.73 15.10
C THR A 283 30.65 -4.39 16.43
N VAL A 284 31.72 -5.17 16.40
CA VAL A 284 32.39 -5.69 17.61
C VAL A 284 33.85 -5.26 17.60
N LEU A 285 34.27 -4.50 18.61
CA LEU A 285 35.61 -3.95 18.75
C LEU A 285 36.28 -4.42 20.03
N LEU A 286 37.52 -4.88 19.89
CA LEU A 286 38.46 -5.11 20.99
C LEU A 286 39.30 -3.84 21.18
N LEU A 287 39.20 -3.22 22.35
CA LEU A 287 39.93 -2.01 22.72
C LEU A 287 41.30 -2.40 23.32
N VAL A 288 42.35 -2.29 22.52
CA VAL A 288 43.72 -2.57 22.98
C VAL A 288 44.36 -1.30 23.53
N LYS A 289 44.43 -1.18 24.86
CA LYS A 289 45.11 -0.05 25.54
C LYS A 289 46.63 -0.20 25.49
N ASP A 290 47.12 -1.44 25.63
CA ASP A 290 48.53 -1.79 25.52
C ASP A 290 48.65 -3.08 24.67
N PRO A 291 49.43 -3.06 23.57
CA PRO A 291 49.56 -4.21 22.67
C PRO A 291 50.16 -5.45 23.35
N THR A 292 50.87 -5.30 24.47
CA THR A 292 51.45 -6.41 25.23
C THR A 292 50.46 -7.07 26.19
N THR A 293 49.34 -6.42 26.47
CA THR A 293 48.28 -6.89 27.38
C THR A 293 46.90 -6.86 26.72
N ALA A 294 46.86 -7.05 25.40
CA ALA A 294 45.62 -7.12 24.65
C ALA A 294 44.69 -8.19 25.26
N GLY A 295 43.44 -7.82 25.51
CA GLY A 295 42.44 -8.76 26.01
C GLY A 295 42.13 -9.88 25.03
N ALA A 296 41.45 -10.92 25.50
CA ALA A 296 41.03 -12.03 24.66
C ALA A 296 39.88 -11.59 23.73
N PRO A 297 39.87 -11.97 22.44
CA PRO A 297 38.72 -11.78 21.57
C PRO A 297 37.55 -12.70 21.96
N PRO A 298 36.32 -12.45 21.49
CA PRO A 298 35.22 -13.40 21.67
C PRO A 298 35.50 -14.72 20.94
N ALA A 299 34.94 -15.82 21.45
CA ALA A 299 35.11 -17.15 20.87
C ALA A 299 34.36 -17.31 19.56
N GLU A 300 33.18 -16.69 19.44
CA GLU A 300 32.32 -16.75 18.26
C GLU A 300 31.57 -15.44 18.07
N VAL A 301 31.38 -15.02 16.81
CA VAL A 301 30.61 -13.83 16.45
C VAL A 301 29.76 -14.11 15.21
N GLU A 302 28.46 -13.89 15.34
CA GLU A 302 27.47 -14.05 14.28
C GLU A 302 26.66 -12.75 14.10
N PHE A 303 26.42 -12.38 12.84
CA PHE A 303 25.75 -11.15 12.43
C PHE A 303 24.56 -11.43 11.50
N HIS A 304 23.38 -10.94 11.86
CA HIS A 304 22.17 -10.92 11.03
C HIS A 304 21.76 -9.48 10.78
N ASN A 305 22.07 -8.94 9.62
CA ASN A 305 21.83 -7.53 9.30
C ASN A 305 21.38 -7.33 7.86
N GLU A 306 20.55 -8.25 7.39
CA GLU A 306 19.93 -8.20 6.08
C GLU A 306 19.00 -6.97 5.99
N GLY A 307 18.91 -6.35 4.82
CA GLY A 307 17.83 -5.41 4.54
C GLY A 307 16.51 -6.14 4.33
N GLY A 308 15.40 -5.41 4.47
CA GLY A 308 14.08 -5.92 4.17
C GLY A 308 13.82 -6.01 2.66
N ARG A 309 12.90 -6.87 2.26
CA ARG A 309 12.47 -7.00 0.86
C ARG A 309 11.61 -5.80 0.45
N GLY A 310 11.70 -5.36 -0.79
CA GLY A 310 10.77 -4.40 -1.37
C GLY A 310 9.36 -4.97 -1.49
N GLY A 311 8.35 -4.10 -1.36
CA GLY A 311 6.95 -4.45 -1.50
C GLY A 311 6.57 -4.77 -2.95
N ASP A 312 5.60 -5.65 -3.11
CA ASP A 312 5.04 -5.96 -4.42
C ASP A 312 4.23 -4.76 -4.98
N PRO A 313 4.19 -4.57 -6.30
CA PRO A 313 3.39 -3.52 -6.92
C PRO A 313 1.90 -3.83 -6.86
N GLY A 314 1.09 -2.78 -6.92
CA GLY A 314 -0.32 -2.85 -7.20
C GLY A 314 -0.59 -3.15 -8.68
N LEU A 315 -1.63 -3.93 -8.95
CA LEU A 315 -2.10 -4.21 -10.30
C LEU A 315 -2.67 -2.94 -10.96
N GLY A 316 -2.51 -2.81 -12.27
CA GLY A 316 -3.21 -1.79 -13.03
C GLY A 316 -4.73 -2.02 -13.04
N GLY A 317 -5.49 -0.93 -13.13
CA GLY A 317 -6.95 -0.97 -13.20
C GLY A 317 -7.44 -1.52 -14.54
N SER A 318 -8.64 -2.08 -14.54
CA SER A 318 -9.27 -2.55 -15.77
C SER A 318 -9.75 -1.38 -16.64
N PRO A 319 -9.73 -1.50 -17.98
CA PRO A 319 -10.27 -0.48 -18.85
C PRO A 319 -11.80 -0.38 -18.74
N GLY A 320 -12.33 0.81 -19.04
CA GLY A 320 -13.74 1.02 -19.31
C GLY A 320 -14.09 0.59 -20.74
N PRO A 321 -15.26 -0.02 -20.97
CA PRO A 321 -15.71 -0.33 -22.33
C PRO A 321 -16.08 0.95 -23.08
N GLY A 322 -15.95 0.94 -24.40
CA GLY A 322 -16.49 2.01 -25.25
C GLY A 322 -18.01 2.01 -25.30
N GLY A 323 -18.59 3.19 -25.53
CA GLY A 323 -20.02 3.35 -25.77
C GLY A 323 -20.43 2.82 -27.14
N ARG A 324 -21.68 2.44 -27.29
CA ARG A 324 -22.24 2.00 -28.58
C ARG A 324 -22.44 3.21 -29.49
N GLY A 325 -22.32 3.03 -30.80
CA GLY A 325 -22.74 4.04 -31.77
C GLY A 325 -24.27 4.19 -31.80
N GLY A 326 -24.74 5.40 -32.10
CA GLY A 326 -26.13 5.72 -32.33
C GLY A 326 -26.64 5.10 -33.63
N ARG A 327 -27.91 4.76 -33.68
CA ARG A 327 -28.54 4.18 -34.87
C ARG A 327 -28.72 5.23 -35.96
N ALA A 328 -28.73 4.79 -37.22
CA ALA A 328 -29.15 5.62 -38.34
C ALA A 328 -30.58 6.15 -38.17
N GLY A 329 -30.79 7.40 -38.54
CA GLY A 329 -32.12 7.96 -38.77
C GLY A 329 -32.77 7.34 -40.01
N VAL A 330 -34.06 7.05 -39.92
CA VAL A 330 -34.81 6.46 -41.04
C VAL A 330 -35.05 7.54 -42.11
N GLY A 331 -34.94 7.17 -43.38
CA GLY A 331 -35.27 8.04 -44.50
C GLY A 331 -36.74 8.49 -44.50
N GLY A 332 -36.98 9.74 -44.90
CA GLY A 332 -38.31 10.27 -45.06
C GLY A 332 -39.08 9.57 -46.17
N SER A 333 -40.38 9.35 -45.99
CA SER A 333 -41.21 8.77 -47.05
C SER A 333 -41.38 9.76 -48.21
N GLY A 334 -41.50 9.25 -49.44
CA GLY A 334 -41.94 10.05 -50.59
C GLY A 334 -43.32 10.68 -50.35
N GLY A 335 -43.62 11.76 -51.08
CA GLY A 335 -44.95 12.36 -51.06
C GLY A 335 -46.01 11.39 -51.60
N GLN A 336 -47.22 11.43 -51.03
CA GLN A 336 -48.35 10.70 -51.62
C GLN A 336 -48.77 11.42 -52.92
N GLN A 337 -48.95 10.66 -54.00
CA GLN A 337 -49.45 11.23 -55.26
C GLN A 337 -50.88 11.76 -55.11
N GLY A 338 -51.13 12.94 -55.67
CA GLY A 338 -52.46 13.32 -56.14
C GLY A 338 -52.81 12.50 -57.38
N TYR A 339 -54.08 12.11 -57.53
CA TYR A 339 -54.59 11.24 -58.61
C TYR A 339 -54.07 11.66 -60.00
N ALA A 340 -53.04 11.00 -60.52
CA ALA A 340 -52.65 11.06 -61.92
C ALA A 340 -53.26 9.86 -62.65
N TRP A 341 -53.94 10.11 -63.77
CA TRP A 341 -54.74 9.15 -64.55
C TRP A 341 -53.95 8.01 -65.23
N ALA A 342 -52.67 7.79 -64.90
CA ALA A 342 -51.84 6.80 -65.55
C ALA A 342 -50.87 6.11 -64.56
N GLY A 343 -51.37 5.12 -63.82
CA GLY A 343 -50.57 4.15 -63.09
C GLY A 343 -49.91 4.64 -61.79
N THR A 344 -49.96 3.82 -60.75
CA THR A 344 -49.31 4.09 -59.46
C THR A 344 -47.79 3.99 -59.62
N ILE A 345 -47.07 5.11 -59.59
CA ILE A 345 -45.60 5.11 -59.50
C ILE A 345 -45.23 5.22 -58.02
N ASN A 346 -44.67 4.16 -57.43
CA ASN A 346 -44.10 4.22 -56.08
C ASN A 346 -42.86 5.10 -56.09
N LEU A 347 -43.00 6.32 -55.59
CA LEU A 347 -41.88 7.24 -55.40
C LEU A 347 -41.09 6.78 -54.17
N GLY A 348 -39.84 6.37 -54.39
CA GLY A 348 -39.00 5.74 -53.37
C GLY A 348 -38.91 6.56 -52.08
N ALA A 349 -38.83 5.86 -50.95
CA ALA A 349 -38.44 6.49 -49.69
C ALA A 349 -37.01 7.05 -49.79
N GLY A 350 -36.73 8.12 -49.05
CA GLY A 350 -35.37 8.60 -48.85
C GLY A 350 -34.50 7.49 -48.26
N ALA A 351 -33.20 7.54 -48.52
CA ALA A 351 -32.25 6.60 -47.92
C ALA A 351 -32.21 6.80 -46.38
N SER A 352 -32.03 5.71 -45.63
CA SER A 352 -31.69 5.84 -44.22
C SER A 352 -30.28 6.41 -44.06
N GLY A 353 -30.02 7.09 -42.96
CA GLY A 353 -28.68 7.52 -42.58
C GLY A 353 -27.76 6.32 -42.31
N GLN A 354 -26.54 6.62 -41.88
CA GLN A 354 -25.58 5.61 -41.39
C GLN A 354 -25.62 5.57 -39.86
N SER A 355 -25.48 4.39 -39.28
CA SER A 355 -25.27 4.26 -37.83
C SER A 355 -23.87 4.76 -37.47
N GLY A 356 -23.74 5.35 -36.29
CA GLY A 356 -22.44 5.71 -35.74
C GLY A 356 -21.60 4.49 -35.39
N ALA A 357 -20.29 4.67 -35.36
CA ALA A 357 -19.34 3.66 -34.93
C ALA A 357 -19.42 3.45 -33.41
N ALA A 358 -19.12 2.24 -32.95
CA ALA A 358 -18.91 2.01 -31.52
C ALA A 358 -17.59 2.64 -31.06
N GLY A 359 -17.59 3.21 -29.86
CA GLY A 359 -16.38 3.69 -29.20
C GLY A 359 -15.42 2.53 -28.90
N GLN A 360 -14.13 2.83 -28.93
CA GLN A 360 -13.10 1.87 -28.55
C GLN A 360 -13.09 1.68 -27.02
N SER A 361 -12.73 0.49 -26.55
CA SER A 361 -12.46 0.28 -25.12
C SER A 361 -11.20 1.04 -24.71
N GLY A 362 -11.14 1.47 -23.45
CA GLY A 362 -9.93 2.06 -22.89
C GLY A 362 -8.78 1.06 -22.81
N GLN A 363 -7.62 1.53 -22.38
CA GLN A 363 -6.46 0.66 -22.12
C GLN A 363 -6.42 0.23 -20.65
N ALA A 364 -5.93 -0.97 -20.38
CA ALA A 364 -5.65 -1.38 -19.01
C ALA A 364 -4.60 -0.45 -18.37
N GLY A 365 -4.74 -0.18 -17.08
CA GLY A 365 -3.75 0.58 -16.33
C GLY A 365 -2.42 -0.17 -16.28
N ALA A 366 -1.32 0.57 -16.20
CA ALA A 366 -0.01 -0.05 -16.01
C ALA A 366 0.12 -0.63 -14.59
N LEU A 367 0.92 -1.70 -14.46
CA LEU A 367 1.37 -2.23 -13.17
C LEU A 367 2.19 -1.17 -12.43
N GLY A 368 2.10 -1.14 -11.10
CA GLY A 368 3.04 -0.39 -10.27
C GLY A 368 4.48 -0.92 -10.39
N LEU A 369 5.43 -0.20 -9.82
CA LEU A 369 6.81 -0.65 -9.71
C LEU A 369 7.02 -1.46 -8.43
N TYR A 370 7.87 -2.48 -8.47
CA TYR A 370 8.34 -3.15 -7.27
C TYR A 370 9.12 -2.17 -6.38
N GLY A 371 8.94 -2.30 -5.06
CA GLY A 371 9.79 -1.64 -4.10
C GLY A 371 11.24 -2.10 -4.24
N ARG A 372 12.20 -1.24 -3.91
CA ARG A 372 13.62 -1.64 -3.87
C ARG A 372 13.89 -2.41 -2.60
N ASP A 373 14.63 -3.51 -2.69
CA ASP A 373 15.14 -4.21 -1.51
C ASP A 373 16.11 -3.30 -0.73
N GLY A 374 16.08 -3.41 0.59
CA GLY A 374 17.02 -2.76 1.47
C GLY A 374 18.41 -3.38 1.36
N ALA A 375 19.44 -2.55 1.43
CA ALA A 375 20.81 -3.06 1.52
C ALA A 375 21.06 -3.70 2.89
N ALA A 376 21.89 -4.75 2.93
CA ALA A 376 22.43 -5.24 4.18
C ALA A 376 23.28 -4.15 4.85
N GLY A 377 23.27 -4.12 6.19
CA GLY A 377 24.11 -3.22 6.96
C GLY A 377 25.60 -3.56 6.83
N ARG A 378 26.47 -2.63 7.25
CA ARG A 378 27.90 -2.92 7.32
C ARG A 378 28.18 -3.85 8.50
N ARG A 379 28.97 -4.90 8.25
CA ARG A 379 29.51 -5.79 9.28
C ARG A 379 30.93 -5.32 9.63
N GLY A 380 31.10 -4.83 10.84
CA GLY A 380 32.40 -4.54 11.43
C GLY A 380 32.86 -5.72 12.29
N THR A 381 33.46 -6.73 11.66
CA THR A 381 34.16 -7.80 12.39
C THR A 381 35.52 -7.28 12.81
N SER A 382 35.77 -7.21 14.13
CA SER A 382 37.09 -7.23 14.78
C SER A 382 38.27 -6.85 13.88
N LYS A 383 38.28 -5.62 13.36
CA LYS A 383 39.56 -4.98 13.13
C LYS A 383 40.07 -4.72 14.52
N LEU A 384 41.24 -5.25 14.84
CA LEU A 384 42.12 -4.69 15.86
C LEU A 384 42.30 -3.21 15.51
N ALA A 385 41.32 -2.39 15.86
CA ALA A 385 41.42 -0.95 15.83
C ALA A 385 42.17 -0.65 17.11
N MET A 386 43.49 -0.57 17.00
CA MET A 386 44.32 0.04 18.03
C MET A 386 43.91 1.51 18.08
N ILE A 387 42.87 1.81 18.83
CA ILE A 387 42.51 3.18 19.18
C ILE A 387 43.46 3.52 20.32
N LEU A 388 44.61 4.10 19.97
CA LEU A 388 45.44 4.83 20.93
C LEU A 388 44.63 6.04 21.40
N GLU A 389 43.80 5.85 22.45
CA GLU A 389 43.30 6.97 23.25
C GLU A 389 44.53 7.57 23.94
N ARG A 390 45.03 8.70 23.42
CA ARG A 390 46.11 9.48 24.05
C ARG A 390 45.61 10.22 25.28
#